data_AF-A0AAU0QWL1-F1
#
_entry.id   AF-A0AAU0QWL1-F1
#
_cell.length_a   1.000
_cell.length_b   1.000
_cell.length_c   1.000
_cell.angle_alpha   90.00
_cell.angle_beta   90.00
_cell.angle_gamma   90.00
#
_symmetry.space_group_name_H-M   'P 1'
#
loop_
_entity.id
_entity.type
_entity.pdbx_description
1 polymer ?
#
loop_
_entity_poly.entity_id
_entity_poly.type
_entity_poly.pdbx_seq_one_letter_code
_entity_poly.pdbx_strand_id
1 'polypeptide(L)'
;MKKLKYLFVFGIILAAAFFIGKDKIIQKAQVLRLDFLSEMKEAAMIENVPFIKQLPELPRGCEVTSLAMLLQYKGVQVDKMQLASEIHRVPFEQDGLRGNPYEGFVGNIYTKAEQGYGVYNKPIFNLAEKYVPEKVINLTDRDVNDLYKVISSGSPVWVIINTTFKPLAESSFETWKTSSGEVKITYFEHSVVVVGYDQNFVYVNDPLKNNPRFAVPRAEFEKAWEQMGKQAITIL
;
A
#
# COMPACT_ATOMS: atom_id res chain seq x y z
N MET A 1 -43.24 -12.27 14.39
CA MET A 1 -41.88 -12.67 13.92
C MET A 1 -41.23 -11.73 12.88
N LYS A 2 -41.97 -11.10 11.95
CA LYS A 2 -41.35 -10.17 10.96
C LYS A 2 -40.85 -8.84 11.55
N LYS A 3 -41.61 -8.17 12.44
CA LYS A 3 -41.20 -6.87 13.04
C LYS A 3 -39.92 -6.91 13.88
N LEU A 4 -39.63 -8.03 14.55
CA LEU A 4 -38.43 -8.17 15.39
C LEU A 4 -37.14 -8.29 14.55
N LYS A 5 -37.22 -8.84 13.34
CA LYS A 5 -36.09 -8.89 12.40
C LYS A 5 -35.72 -7.50 11.86
N TYR A 6 -36.68 -6.61 11.64
CA TYR A 6 -36.42 -5.25 11.15
C TYR A 6 -35.73 -4.35 12.18
N LEU A 7 -36.07 -4.45 13.47
CA LEU A 7 -35.38 -3.68 14.52
C LEU A 7 -33.90 -4.09 14.66
N PHE A 8 -33.62 -5.39 14.55
CA PHE A 8 -32.26 -5.92 14.66
C PHE A 8 -31.39 -5.50 13.47
N VAL A 9 -31.92 -5.56 12.25
CA VAL A 9 -31.23 -5.10 11.03
C VAL A 9 -30.99 -3.59 11.07
N PHE A 10 -31.95 -2.79 11.55
CA PHE A 10 -31.79 -1.35 11.66
C PHE A 10 -30.75 -0.96 12.74
N GLY A 11 -30.69 -1.68 13.85
CA GLY A 11 -29.66 -1.51 14.87
C GLY A 11 -28.25 -1.84 14.37
N ILE A 12 -28.10 -2.89 13.54
CA ILE A 12 -26.83 -3.22 12.89
C ILE A 12 -26.42 -2.15 11.87
N ILE A 13 -27.36 -1.64 11.08
CA ILE A 13 -27.08 -0.58 10.08
C ILE A 13 -26.66 0.72 10.78
N LEU A 14 -27.33 1.11 11.87
CA LEU A 14 -26.97 2.30 12.66
C LEU A 14 -25.62 2.14 13.36
N ALA A 15 -25.34 0.95 13.93
CA ALA A 15 -24.03 0.66 14.51
C ALA A 15 -22.94 0.71 13.43
N ALA A 16 -23.15 0.03 12.29
CA ALA A 16 -22.21 0.05 11.17
C ALA A 16 -21.99 1.47 10.63
N ALA A 17 -23.04 2.28 10.49
CA ALA A 17 -22.93 3.68 10.07
C ALA A 17 -22.18 4.55 11.09
N PHE A 18 -22.37 4.30 12.40
CA PHE A 18 -21.65 4.98 13.46
C PHE A 18 -20.15 4.61 13.48
N PHE A 19 -19.82 3.33 13.32
CA PHE A 19 -18.43 2.86 13.22
C PHE A 19 -17.74 3.38 11.95
N ILE A 20 -18.40 3.29 10.79
CA ILE A 20 -17.88 3.85 9.52
C ILE A 20 -17.69 5.38 9.63
N GLY A 21 -18.59 6.08 10.33
CA GLY A 21 -18.46 7.50 10.62
C GLY A 21 -17.25 7.81 11.50
N LYS A 22 -17.03 7.01 12.55
CA LYS A 22 -15.89 7.14 13.47
C LYS A 22 -14.56 6.94 12.73
N ASP A 23 -14.43 5.89 11.91
CA ASP A 23 -13.18 5.58 11.19
C ASP A 23 -12.81 6.69 10.22
N LYS A 24 -13.79 7.24 9.49
CA LYS A 24 -13.59 8.41 8.62
C LYS A 24 -13.16 9.65 9.39
N ILE A 25 -13.75 9.89 10.58
CA ILE A 25 -13.38 11.02 11.43
C ILE A 25 -11.94 10.86 11.95
N ILE A 26 -11.55 9.66 12.38
CA ILE A 26 -10.19 9.37 12.86
C ILE A 26 -9.17 9.56 11.74
N GLN A 27 -9.40 8.98 10.56
CA GLN A 27 -8.52 9.17 9.40
C GLN A 27 -8.38 10.67 9.06
N LYS A 28 -9.49 11.41 9.04
CA LYS A 28 -9.45 12.85 8.79
C LYS A 28 -8.68 13.60 9.87
N ALA A 29 -8.81 13.23 11.14
CA ALA A 29 -8.08 13.82 12.24
C ALA A 29 -6.57 13.50 12.17
N GLN A 30 -6.20 12.28 11.78
CA GLN A 30 -4.81 11.86 11.57
C GLN A 30 -4.17 12.60 10.40
N VAL A 31 -4.87 12.76 9.28
CA VAL A 31 -4.42 13.55 8.13
C VAL A 31 -4.26 15.01 8.52
N LEU A 32 -5.23 15.59 9.23
CA LEU A 32 -5.14 16.97 9.71
C LEU A 32 -3.96 17.14 10.69
N ARG A 33 -3.71 16.14 11.53
CA ARG A 33 -2.56 16.10 12.42
C ARG A 33 -1.24 16.04 11.64
N LEU A 34 -1.16 15.23 10.58
CA LEU A 34 0.00 15.22 9.68
C LEU A 34 0.22 16.59 9.05
N ASP A 35 -0.83 17.17 8.47
CA ASP A 35 -0.77 18.47 7.81
C ASP A 35 -0.29 19.58 8.76
N PHE A 36 -0.64 19.49 10.04
CA PHE A 36 -0.28 20.47 11.07
C PHE A 36 1.10 20.23 11.73
N LEU A 37 1.53 18.98 11.85
CA LEU A 37 2.74 18.62 12.61
C LEU A 37 4.00 18.44 11.76
N SER A 38 3.87 18.31 10.45
CA SER A 38 5.00 17.93 9.60
C SER A 38 5.41 19.04 8.62
N GLU A 39 6.49 19.73 8.95
CA GLU A 39 7.23 20.55 7.98
C GLU A 39 8.11 19.66 7.11
N MET A 40 8.13 19.94 5.81
CA MET A 40 9.00 19.25 4.86
C MET A 40 10.42 19.79 5.00
N LYS A 41 11.38 18.92 5.29
CA LYS A 41 12.82 19.26 5.29
C LYS A 41 13.35 19.30 3.85
N GLU A 42 14.51 19.93 3.66
CA GLU A 42 15.20 19.93 2.36
C GLU A 42 15.65 18.52 1.93
N ALA A 43 16.10 17.72 2.90
CA ALA A 43 16.41 16.32 2.76
C ALA A 43 16.09 15.57 4.07
N ALA A 44 15.79 14.29 3.96
CA ALA A 44 15.56 13.41 5.11
C ALA A 44 15.96 11.98 4.76
N MET A 45 16.55 11.27 5.73
CA MET A 45 16.82 9.84 5.66
C MET A 45 16.42 9.21 6.99
N ILE A 46 15.62 8.15 6.92
CA ILE A 46 15.21 7.37 8.07
C ILE A 46 16.17 6.20 8.21
N GLU A 47 16.91 6.19 9.31
CA GLU A 47 17.81 5.11 9.66
C GLU A 47 17.05 3.93 10.28
N ASN A 48 17.66 2.74 10.22
CA ASN A 48 17.17 1.53 10.89
C ASN A 48 15.79 1.01 10.45
N VAL A 49 15.26 1.44 9.30
CA VAL A 49 14.14 0.74 8.66
C VAL A 49 14.62 -0.65 8.25
N PRO A 50 14.02 -1.75 8.75
CA PRO A 50 14.43 -3.10 8.40
C PRO A 50 14.42 -3.29 6.88
N PHE A 51 15.39 -4.06 6.38
CA PHE A 51 15.47 -4.43 4.98
C PHE A 51 15.15 -5.91 4.83
N ILE A 52 14.07 -6.20 4.11
CA ILE A 52 13.57 -7.56 3.92
C ILE A 52 13.42 -7.81 2.43
N LYS A 53 14.03 -8.89 1.94
CA LYS A 53 13.87 -9.34 0.57
C LYS A 53 12.63 -10.20 0.45
N GLN A 54 11.89 -10.12 -0.66
CA GLN A 54 10.72 -10.99 -0.88
C GLN A 54 11.14 -12.42 -1.29
N LEU A 55 12.24 -12.55 -2.02
CA LEU A 55 12.74 -13.82 -2.54
C LEU A 55 13.61 -14.57 -1.52
N PRO A 56 13.66 -15.92 -1.61
CA PRO A 56 13.03 -16.78 -2.63
C PRO A 56 11.54 -17.09 -2.40
N GLU A 57 11.00 -16.84 -1.21
CA GLU A 57 9.74 -17.41 -0.74
C GLU A 57 8.50 -16.79 -1.39
N LEU A 58 8.55 -15.52 -1.77
CA LEU A 58 7.42 -14.78 -2.35
C LEU A 58 7.78 -14.14 -3.69
N PRO A 59 7.65 -14.86 -4.82
CA PRO A 59 7.91 -14.32 -6.15
C PRO A 59 7.00 -13.14 -6.56
N ARG A 60 5.86 -12.94 -5.89
CA ARG A 60 4.98 -11.77 -6.05
C ARG A 60 4.64 -11.11 -4.71
N GLY A 61 5.59 -11.08 -3.76
CA GLY A 61 5.33 -10.58 -2.41
C GLY A 61 5.86 -9.17 -2.14
N CYS A 62 6.03 -8.31 -3.14
CA CYS A 62 6.63 -6.99 -2.94
C CYS A 62 5.84 -6.13 -1.94
N GLU A 63 4.52 -6.19 -2.00
CA GLU A 63 3.59 -5.39 -1.19
C GLU A 63 3.60 -5.82 0.27
N VAL A 64 3.44 -7.12 0.53
CA VAL A 64 3.44 -7.68 1.89
C VAL A 64 4.83 -7.66 2.51
N THR A 65 5.90 -7.77 1.71
CA THR A 65 7.28 -7.63 2.21
C THR A 65 7.58 -6.17 2.57
N SER A 66 7.11 -5.23 1.75
CA SER A 66 7.20 -3.79 2.08
C SER A 66 6.38 -3.44 3.31
N LEU A 67 5.18 -4.03 3.47
CA LEU A 67 4.40 -3.88 4.69
C LEU A 67 5.11 -4.46 5.91
N ALA A 68 5.79 -5.61 5.78
CA ALA A 68 6.59 -6.18 6.87
C ALA A 68 7.68 -5.21 7.33
N MET A 69 8.41 -4.58 6.41
CA MET A 69 9.41 -3.57 6.75
C MET A 69 8.80 -2.39 7.52
N LEU A 70 7.62 -1.92 7.10
CA LEU A 70 6.90 -0.81 7.73
C LEU A 70 6.43 -1.16 9.16
N LEU A 71 5.85 -2.36 9.34
CA LEU A 71 5.37 -2.85 10.63
C LEU A 71 6.52 -3.13 11.60
N GLN A 72 7.59 -3.76 11.14
CA GLN A 72 8.77 -4.04 11.98
C GLN A 72 9.48 -2.77 12.42
N TYR A 73 9.53 -1.73 11.58
CA TYR A 73 10.06 -0.41 11.98
C TYR A 73 9.26 0.20 13.15
N LYS A 74 7.97 -0.14 13.29
CA LYS A 74 7.12 0.25 14.43
C LYS A 74 7.13 -0.76 15.58
N GLY A 75 8.07 -1.70 15.57
CA GLY A 75 8.27 -2.68 16.64
C GLY A 75 7.29 -3.85 16.63
N VAL A 76 6.49 -4.02 15.57
CA VAL A 76 5.58 -5.15 15.42
C VAL A 76 6.36 -6.40 15.00
N GLN A 77 6.21 -7.47 15.78
CA GLN A 77 6.85 -8.77 15.49
C GLN A 77 6.01 -9.56 14.49
N VAL A 78 6.25 -9.33 13.20
CA VAL A 78 5.57 -10.02 12.09
C VAL A 78 6.54 -10.17 10.92
N ASP A 79 6.41 -11.24 10.14
CA ASP A 79 7.19 -11.45 8.92
C ASP A 79 6.34 -11.44 7.64
N LYS A 80 7.03 -11.38 6.50
CA LYS A 80 6.40 -11.36 5.17
C LYS A 80 5.56 -12.60 4.87
N MET A 81 5.89 -13.76 5.44
CA MET A 81 5.18 -15.02 5.19
C MET A 81 3.84 -15.05 5.94
N GLN A 82 3.83 -14.56 7.17
CA GLN A 82 2.62 -14.36 7.93
C GLN A 82 1.69 -13.37 7.21
N LEU A 83 2.19 -12.19 6.82
CA LEU A 83 1.39 -11.20 6.07
C LEU A 83 0.90 -11.75 4.73
N ALA A 84 1.75 -12.51 4.01
CA ALA A 84 1.35 -13.19 2.79
C ALA A 84 0.21 -14.17 3.01
N SER A 85 0.16 -14.86 4.16
CA SER A 85 -0.92 -15.79 4.49
C SER A 85 -2.25 -15.10 4.83
N GLU A 86 -2.17 -13.92 5.46
CA GLU A 86 -3.30 -13.17 6.01
C GLU A 86 -3.90 -12.12 5.07
N ILE A 87 -3.17 -11.70 4.02
CA ILE A 87 -3.69 -10.77 3.03
C ILE A 87 -4.94 -11.35 2.37
N HIS A 88 -5.98 -10.53 2.26
CA HIS A 88 -7.19 -10.93 1.56
C HIS A 88 -6.86 -11.19 0.08
N ARG A 89 -7.41 -12.28 -0.48
CA ARG A 89 -7.13 -12.70 -1.85
C ARG A 89 -8.40 -12.77 -2.68
N VAL A 90 -8.25 -12.47 -3.96
CA VAL A 90 -9.28 -12.65 -4.98
C VAL A 90 -8.73 -13.57 -6.09
N PRO A 91 -9.58 -14.36 -6.76
CA PRO A 91 -9.13 -15.21 -7.85
C PRO A 91 -8.52 -14.37 -8.97
N PHE A 92 -7.59 -14.94 -9.74
CA PHE A 92 -7.02 -14.25 -10.91
C PHE A 92 -8.09 -13.94 -11.96
N GLU A 93 -9.00 -14.90 -12.17
CA GLU A 93 -10.16 -14.76 -13.03
C GLU A 93 -11.31 -15.61 -12.48
N GLN A 94 -12.53 -15.08 -12.56
CA GLN A 94 -13.76 -15.78 -12.21
C GLN A 94 -14.88 -15.31 -13.14
N ASP A 95 -15.60 -16.24 -13.76
CA ASP A 95 -16.73 -15.98 -14.66
C ASP A 95 -16.39 -14.99 -15.80
N GLY A 96 -15.17 -15.06 -16.34
CA GLY A 96 -14.67 -14.19 -17.41
C GLY A 96 -14.29 -12.78 -16.97
N LEU A 97 -14.30 -12.49 -15.66
CA LEU A 97 -13.85 -11.24 -15.07
C LEU A 97 -12.56 -11.44 -14.29
N ARG A 98 -11.63 -10.49 -14.41
CA ARG A 98 -10.38 -10.47 -13.66
C ARG A 98 -10.62 -10.10 -12.19
N GLY A 99 -9.77 -10.60 -11.30
CA GLY A 99 -9.73 -10.13 -9.92
C GLY A 99 -9.29 -8.66 -9.84
N ASN A 100 -9.88 -7.91 -8.90
CA ASN A 100 -9.54 -6.50 -8.71
C ASN A 100 -8.47 -6.32 -7.60
N PRO A 101 -7.29 -5.73 -7.89
CA PRO A 101 -6.24 -5.53 -6.89
C PRO A 101 -6.63 -4.56 -5.77
N TYR A 102 -7.63 -3.69 -5.96
CA TYR A 102 -8.20 -2.85 -4.89
C TYR A 102 -9.09 -3.64 -3.92
N GLU A 103 -9.52 -4.86 -4.29
CA GLU A 103 -10.34 -5.72 -3.43
C GLU A 103 -9.48 -6.71 -2.63
N GLY A 104 -8.47 -7.32 -3.27
CA GLY A 104 -7.54 -8.25 -2.63
C GLY A 104 -6.34 -8.55 -3.52
N PHE A 105 -5.41 -9.35 -2.98
CA PHE A 105 -4.29 -9.88 -3.77
C PHE A 105 -4.82 -10.81 -4.86
N VAL A 106 -4.51 -10.49 -6.12
CA VAL A 106 -5.05 -11.18 -7.27
C VAL A 106 -4.20 -12.40 -7.64
N GLY A 107 -4.75 -13.59 -7.46
CA GLY A 107 -4.12 -14.86 -7.82
C GLY A 107 -3.03 -15.32 -6.83
N ASN A 108 -1.98 -15.96 -7.35
CA ASN A 108 -0.99 -16.67 -6.53
C ASN A 108 0.24 -15.79 -6.19
N ILE A 109 0.47 -15.60 -4.88
CA ILE A 109 1.61 -14.85 -4.33
C ILE A 109 2.91 -15.66 -4.23
N TYR A 110 2.80 -16.98 -4.11
CA TYR A 110 3.87 -17.92 -3.75
C TYR A 110 4.63 -18.52 -4.93
N THR A 111 4.07 -18.54 -6.14
CA THR A 111 4.73 -19.15 -7.31
C THR A 111 4.41 -18.46 -8.62
N LYS A 112 5.44 -18.29 -9.48
CA LYS A 112 5.26 -17.79 -10.85
C LYS A 112 4.63 -18.82 -11.80
N ALA A 113 4.57 -20.09 -11.43
CA ALA A 113 3.95 -21.14 -12.24
C ALA A 113 2.43 -21.01 -12.35
N GLU A 114 1.81 -20.33 -11.39
CA GLU A 114 0.39 -20.01 -11.39
C GLU A 114 0.16 -18.53 -11.68
N GLN A 115 -1.05 -18.23 -12.17
CA GLN A 115 -1.45 -16.86 -12.49
C GLN A 115 -1.54 -16.02 -11.21
N GLY A 116 -1.04 -14.80 -11.29
CA GLY A 116 -1.05 -13.87 -10.18
C GLY A 116 -0.52 -12.52 -10.62
N TYR A 117 -0.94 -11.48 -9.91
CA TYR A 117 -0.61 -10.10 -10.21
C TYR A 117 0.02 -9.44 -8.99
N GLY A 118 -0.81 -8.94 -8.08
CA GLY A 118 -0.41 -8.15 -6.92
C GLY A 118 -1.64 -7.65 -6.17
N VAL A 119 -1.44 -6.66 -5.31
CA VAL A 119 -2.48 -6.03 -4.49
C VAL A 119 -2.24 -4.52 -4.37
N TYR A 120 -3.31 -3.75 -4.35
CA TYR A 120 -3.23 -2.29 -4.22
C TYR A 120 -3.40 -1.81 -2.78
N ASN A 121 -3.46 -0.50 -2.58
CA ASN A 121 -3.44 0.14 -1.26
C ASN A 121 -4.52 -0.39 -0.30
N LYS A 122 -5.78 -0.57 -0.72
CA LYS A 122 -6.89 -0.83 0.22
C LYS A 122 -6.74 -2.13 1.01
N PRO A 123 -6.42 -3.29 0.42
CA PRO A 123 -6.23 -4.51 1.20
C PRO A 123 -4.97 -4.47 2.08
N ILE A 124 -3.91 -3.78 1.64
CA ILE A 124 -2.70 -3.56 2.44
C ILE A 124 -3.00 -2.68 3.66
N PHE A 125 -3.75 -1.60 3.48
CA PHE A 125 -4.21 -0.73 4.56
C PHE A 125 -5.03 -1.53 5.58
N ASN A 126 -6.00 -2.31 5.11
CA ASN A 126 -6.83 -3.14 5.99
C ASN A 126 -6.01 -4.20 6.74
N LEU A 127 -4.98 -4.77 6.10
CA LEU A 127 -4.08 -5.70 6.77
C LEU A 127 -3.25 -5.00 7.84
N ALA A 128 -2.66 -3.85 7.54
CA ALA A 128 -1.88 -3.05 8.48
C ALA A 128 -2.71 -2.64 9.72
N GLU A 129 -3.97 -2.23 9.53
CA GLU A 129 -4.87 -1.84 10.63
C GLU A 129 -5.18 -3.00 11.59
N LYS A 130 -5.05 -4.26 11.17
CA LYS A 130 -5.17 -5.40 12.10
C LYS A 130 -4.03 -5.47 13.11
N TYR A 131 -2.85 -4.98 12.73
CA TYR A 131 -1.64 -5.03 13.58
C TYR A 131 -1.48 -3.77 14.42
N VAL A 132 -1.83 -2.61 13.86
CA VAL A 132 -1.68 -1.31 14.52
C VAL A 132 -2.95 -0.45 14.30
N PRO A 133 -4.07 -0.81 14.97
CA PRO A 133 -5.35 -0.12 14.78
C PRO A 133 -5.24 1.37 15.06
N GLU A 134 -5.93 2.18 14.25
CA GLU A 134 -5.99 3.64 14.41
C GLU A 134 -4.60 4.32 14.36
N LYS A 135 -3.60 3.69 13.72
CA LYS A 135 -2.26 4.25 13.49
C LYS A 135 -1.84 4.23 12.03
N VAL A 136 -2.54 3.50 11.17
CA VAL A 136 -2.27 3.48 9.74
C VAL A 136 -2.94 4.68 9.10
N ILE A 137 -2.23 5.34 8.20
CA ILE A 137 -2.77 6.45 7.42
C ILE A 137 -2.68 6.10 5.95
N ASN A 138 -3.81 6.21 5.26
CA ASN A 138 -3.86 6.09 3.82
C ASN A 138 -3.54 7.46 3.18
N LEU A 139 -2.41 7.54 2.50
CA LEU A 139 -1.92 8.73 1.81
C LEU A 139 -2.24 8.68 0.31
N THR A 140 -3.04 7.70 -0.15
CA THR A 140 -3.43 7.62 -1.55
C THR A 140 -4.10 8.91 -2.02
N ASP A 141 -3.79 9.32 -3.25
CA ASP A 141 -4.25 10.55 -3.91
C ASP A 141 -3.69 11.87 -3.35
N ARG A 142 -2.86 11.83 -2.29
CA ARG A 142 -2.16 13.02 -1.78
C ARG A 142 -1.04 13.47 -2.72
N ASP A 143 -0.57 14.69 -2.53
CA ASP A 143 0.59 15.20 -3.24
C ASP A 143 1.88 14.56 -2.72
N VAL A 144 2.88 14.41 -3.59
CA VAL A 144 4.14 13.77 -3.21
C VAL A 144 4.88 14.51 -2.09
N ASN A 145 4.66 15.82 -1.97
CA ASN A 145 5.20 16.62 -0.86
C ASN A 145 4.68 16.13 0.50
N ASP A 146 3.48 15.56 0.58
CA ASP A 146 2.97 15.01 1.83
C ASP A 146 3.68 13.71 2.22
N LEU A 147 4.11 12.90 1.24
CA LEU A 147 4.98 11.76 1.51
C LEU A 147 6.30 12.24 2.12
N TYR A 148 6.90 13.29 1.55
CA TYR A 148 8.16 13.86 2.04
C TYR A 148 8.04 14.50 3.41
N LYS A 149 6.92 15.13 3.75
CA LYS A 149 6.63 15.59 5.12
C LYS A 149 6.56 14.42 6.12
N VAL A 150 5.88 13.34 5.76
CA VAL A 150 5.80 12.12 6.57
C VAL A 150 7.19 11.52 6.79
N ILE A 151 7.99 11.44 5.74
CA ILE A 151 9.38 10.97 5.81
C ILE A 151 10.24 11.90 6.67
N SER A 152 10.07 13.23 6.53
CA SER A 152 10.76 14.24 7.36
C SER A 152 10.46 14.09 8.85
N SER A 153 9.25 13.62 9.19
CA SER A 153 8.82 13.33 10.56
C SER A 153 9.32 11.99 11.10
N GLY A 154 10.05 11.20 10.29
CA GLY A 154 10.65 9.94 10.72
C GLY A 154 9.78 8.70 10.51
N SER A 155 8.71 8.80 9.72
CA SER A 155 7.85 7.65 9.36
C SER A 155 8.08 7.25 7.90
N PRO A 156 8.50 6.01 7.61
CA PRO A 156 8.64 5.54 6.24
C PRO A 156 7.27 5.38 5.57
N VAL A 157 7.27 5.30 4.24
CA VAL A 157 6.04 5.24 3.45
C VAL A 157 6.07 4.04 2.50
N TRP A 158 5.09 3.16 2.62
CA TRP A 158 4.83 2.10 1.64
C TRP A 158 4.14 2.70 0.42
N VAL A 159 4.54 2.30 -0.80
CA VAL A 159 3.93 2.78 -2.05
C VAL A 159 3.74 1.66 -3.08
N ILE A 160 2.80 1.85 -4.01
CA ILE A 160 2.81 1.15 -5.31
C ILE A 160 3.58 2.01 -6.32
N ILE A 161 4.47 1.37 -7.06
CA ILE A 161 5.34 1.95 -8.08
C ILE A 161 5.43 0.95 -9.24
N ASN A 162 6.32 1.21 -10.20
CA ASN A 162 6.72 0.19 -11.17
C ASN A 162 8.22 -0.14 -11.04
N THR A 163 8.62 -1.33 -11.46
CA THR A 163 10.00 -1.85 -11.33
C THR A 163 11.08 -1.01 -12.05
N THR A 164 10.70 -0.11 -12.96
CA THR A 164 11.65 0.77 -13.67
C THR A 164 11.84 2.12 -12.98
N PHE A 165 10.98 2.47 -12.02
CA PHE A 165 10.96 3.74 -11.30
C PHE A 165 10.91 5.00 -12.18
N LYS A 166 10.35 4.86 -13.39
CA LYS A 166 10.12 5.95 -14.34
C LYS A 166 8.77 5.75 -15.04
N PRO A 167 8.22 6.78 -15.70
CA PRO A 167 6.99 6.63 -16.48
C PRO A 167 7.12 5.55 -17.55
N LEU A 168 6.12 4.68 -17.61
CA LEU A 168 5.99 3.65 -18.63
C LEU A 168 5.19 4.19 -19.81
N ALA A 169 5.44 3.64 -21.00
CA ALA A 169 4.61 3.91 -22.17
C ALA A 169 3.20 3.32 -21.97
N GLU A 170 2.18 3.93 -22.58
CA GLU A 170 0.79 3.45 -22.51
C GLU A 170 0.63 2.00 -22.98
N SER A 171 1.47 1.54 -23.92
CA SER A 171 1.51 0.15 -24.39
C SER A 171 1.98 -0.86 -23.34
N SER A 172 2.51 -0.40 -22.20
CA SER A 172 2.90 -1.25 -21.07
C SER A 172 1.74 -1.52 -20.10
N PHE A 173 0.56 -0.96 -20.39
CA PHE A 173 -0.64 -1.12 -19.59
C PHE A 173 -1.72 -1.89 -20.35
N GLU A 174 -2.55 -2.59 -19.59
CA GLU A 174 -3.78 -3.19 -20.07
C GLU A 174 -4.94 -2.87 -19.13
N THR A 175 -6.16 -2.86 -19.66
CA THR A 175 -7.37 -2.64 -18.87
C THR A 175 -8.05 -3.97 -18.60
N TRP A 176 -8.18 -4.29 -17.31
CA TRP A 176 -8.92 -5.44 -16.83
C TRP A 176 -10.37 -5.06 -16.56
N LYS A 177 -11.29 -5.92 -17.00
CA LYS A 177 -12.69 -5.87 -16.57
C LYS A 177 -12.84 -6.71 -15.31
N THR A 178 -13.33 -6.09 -14.24
CA THR A 178 -13.56 -6.75 -12.95
C THR A 178 -15.03 -6.62 -12.55
N SER A 179 -15.46 -7.36 -11.53
CA SER A 179 -16.81 -7.26 -10.95
C SER A 179 -17.15 -5.85 -10.43
N SER A 180 -16.14 -5.05 -10.09
CA SER A 180 -16.30 -3.71 -9.52
C SER A 180 -15.94 -2.58 -10.49
N GLY A 181 -15.81 -2.88 -11.79
CA GLY A 181 -15.46 -1.91 -12.82
C GLY A 181 -14.12 -2.20 -13.51
N GLU A 182 -13.70 -1.28 -14.38
CA GLU A 182 -12.43 -1.41 -15.09
C GLU A 182 -11.25 -0.94 -14.24
N VAL A 183 -10.13 -1.64 -14.36
CA VAL A 183 -8.86 -1.32 -13.68
C VAL A 183 -7.72 -1.39 -14.69
N LYS A 184 -6.93 -0.31 -14.77
CA LYS A 184 -5.70 -0.27 -15.58
C LYS A 184 -4.56 -0.87 -14.77
N ILE A 185 -3.86 -1.86 -15.33
CA ILE A 185 -2.74 -2.55 -14.70
C ILE A 185 -1.53 -2.57 -15.61
N THR A 186 -0.37 -2.85 -15.01
CA THR A 186 0.87 -3.18 -15.74
C THR A 186 1.60 -4.30 -15.01
N TYR A 187 2.16 -5.26 -15.73
CA TYR A 187 3.00 -6.32 -15.12
C TYR A 187 4.37 -5.81 -14.64
N PHE A 188 4.67 -4.53 -14.85
CA PHE A 188 5.77 -3.85 -14.19
C PHE A 188 5.42 -3.36 -12.78
N GLU A 189 4.18 -3.57 -12.30
CA GLU A 189 3.76 -3.24 -10.93
C GLU A 189 4.78 -3.74 -9.91
N HIS A 190 5.01 -2.90 -8.91
CA HIS A 190 5.94 -3.17 -7.83
C HIS A 190 5.55 -2.39 -6.58
N SER A 191 6.08 -2.80 -5.44
CA SER A 191 5.92 -2.08 -4.18
C SER A 191 7.22 -2.00 -3.41
N VAL A 192 7.45 -0.84 -2.81
CA VAL A 192 8.66 -0.50 -2.06
C VAL A 192 8.31 0.34 -0.83
N VAL A 193 9.28 0.48 0.08
CA VAL A 193 9.20 1.46 1.18
C VAL A 193 10.11 2.64 0.90
N VAL A 194 9.57 3.85 0.83
CA VAL A 194 10.33 5.09 0.79
C VAL A 194 10.85 5.40 2.19
N VAL A 195 12.17 5.55 2.29
CA VAL A 195 12.89 5.76 3.56
C VAL A 195 13.67 7.07 3.59
N GLY A 196 13.75 7.79 2.47
CA GLY A 196 14.42 9.08 2.42
C GLY A 196 14.24 9.80 1.10
N TYR A 197 14.66 11.06 1.07
CA TYR A 197 14.75 11.87 -0.13
C TYR A 197 15.75 13.01 0.06
N ASP A 198 16.24 13.55 -1.04
CA ASP A 198 16.93 14.83 -1.12
C ASP A 198 16.45 15.61 -2.37
N GLN A 199 17.19 16.64 -2.79
CA GLN A 199 16.84 17.42 -3.98
C GLN A 199 16.80 16.58 -5.28
N ASN A 200 17.62 15.54 -5.37
CA ASN A 200 17.88 14.79 -6.60
C ASN A 200 17.33 13.37 -6.57
N PHE A 201 17.24 12.75 -5.39
CA PHE A 201 16.91 11.34 -5.24
C PHE A 201 15.80 11.09 -4.21
N VAL A 202 15.07 10.00 -4.47
CA VAL A 202 14.25 9.30 -3.48
C VAL A 202 14.94 7.99 -3.15
N TYR A 203 15.04 7.66 -1.87
CA TYR A 203 15.71 6.45 -1.39
C TYR A 203 14.66 5.44 -0.94
N VAL A 204 14.73 4.23 -1.50
CA VAL A 204 13.75 3.17 -1.25
C VAL A 204 14.40 1.88 -0.74
N ASN A 205 13.74 1.23 0.20
CA ASN A 205 13.97 -0.19 0.48
C ASN A 205 13.11 -1.01 -0.49
N ASP A 206 13.77 -1.54 -1.52
CA ASP A 206 13.15 -2.35 -2.56
C ASP A 206 13.33 -3.85 -2.23
N PRO A 207 12.25 -4.62 -2.04
CA PRO A 207 12.32 -6.03 -1.63
C PRO A 207 12.90 -6.98 -2.71
N LEU A 208 13.14 -6.50 -3.93
CA LEU A 208 13.86 -7.22 -4.99
C LEU A 208 15.36 -6.89 -5.07
N LYS A 209 15.83 -5.86 -4.36
CA LYS A 209 17.26 -5.49 -4.35
C LYS A 209 18.03 -6.33 -3.33
N ASN A 210 19.36 -6.19 -3.39
CA ASN A 210 20.27 -6.84 -2.44
C ASN A 210 20.65 -5.93 -1.26
N ASN A 211 20.48 -4.61 -1.40
CA ASN A 211 20.89 -3.62 -0.42
C ASN A 211 19.74 -2.63 -0.16
N PRO A 212 19.62 -2.10 1.07
CA PRO A 212 18.66 -1.05 1.41
C PRO A 212 19.02 0.28 0.74
N ARG A 213 18.08 1.25 0.82
CA ARG A 213 18.28 2.65 0.38
C ARG A 213 18.75 2.77 -1.06
N PHE A 214 18.10 2.04 -1.97
CA PHE A 214 18.32 2.20 -3.40
C PHE A 214 17.91 3.61 -3.82
N ALA A 215 18.84 4.36 -4.42
CA ALA A 215 18.61 5.72 -4.89
C ALA A 215 17.92 5.71 -6.25
N VAL A 216 16.82 6.46 -6.36
CA VAL A 216 16.02 6.61 -7.56
C VAL A 216 15.95 8.09 -7.91
N PRO A 217 16.18 8.52 -9.17
CA PRO A 217 16.01 9.91 -9.56
C PRO A 217 14.63 10.43 -9.17
N ARG A 218 14.60 11.50 -8.38
CA ARG A 218 13.39 12.00 -7.72
C ARG A 218 12.27 12.33 -8.71
N ALA A 219 12.59 13.07 -9.76
CA ALA A 219 11.62 13.46 -10.78
C ALA A 219 11.00 12.26 -11.53
N GLU A 220 11.75 11.18 -11.70
CA GLU A 220 11.25 9.95 -12.34
C GLU A 220 10.39 9.13 -11.39
N PHE A 221 10.82 9.02 -10.13
CA PHE A 221 10.04 8.38 -9.06
C PHE A 221 8.66 9.04 -8.91
N GLU A 222 8.63 10.38 -8.81
CA GLU A 222 7.40 11.15 -8.61
C GLU A 222 6.41 10.85 -9.74
N LYS A 223 6.82 11.00 -11.00
CA LYS A 223 5.94 10.73 -12.15
C LYS A 223 5.51 9.27 -12.25
N ALA A 224 6.40 8.32 -11.92
CA ALA A 224 6.08 6.90 -11.92
C ALA A 224 5.05 6.55 -10.84
N TRP A 225 5.19 7.13 -9.64
CA TRP A 225 4.25 6.94 -8.53
C TRP A 225 2.88 7.54 -8.86
N GLU A 226 2.86 8.73 -9.45
CA GLU A 226 1.63 9.36 -9.94
C GLU A 226 0.94 8.51 -11.01
N GLN A 227 1.70 8.00 -11.99
CA GLN A 227 1.19 7.12 -13.04
C GLN A 227 0.58 5.82 -12.48
N MET A 228 1.10 5.32 -11.37
CA MET A 228 0.60 4.12 -10.68
C MET A 228 -0.56 4.43 -9.70
N GLY A 229 -1.12 5.64 -9.74
CA GLY A 229 -2.32 6.03 -9.00
C GLY A 229 -2.04 6.62 -7.62
N LYS A 230 -0.86 7.23 -7.41
CA LYS A 230 -0.50 7.93 -6.16
C LYS A 230 -0.73 7.10 -4.90
N GLN A 231 -0.52 5.79 -4.97
CA GLN A 231 -0.91 4.89 -3.89
C GLN A 231 0.14 4.89 -2.78
N ALA A 232 -0.26 5.18 -1.53
CA ALA A 232 0.69 5.29 -0.42
C ALA A 232 0.05 5.01 0.94
N ILE A 233 0.81 4.38 1.84
CA ILE A 233 0.40 4.09 3.22
C ILE A 233 1.58 4.37 4.15
N THR A 234 1.30 4.94 5.32
CA THR A 234 2.28 5.06 6.41
C THR A 234 1.67 4.58 7.73
N ILE A 235 2.50 4.43 8.75
CA ILE A 235 2.12 4.14 10.12
C ILE A 235 2.75 5.21 11.00
N LEU A 236 1.97 5.83 11.89
CA LEU A 236 2.50 6.80 12.87
C LEU A 236 2.88 6.16 14.19
#